data_AF-A0A349HHZ4-F1
#
_entry.id   AF-A0A349HHZ4-F1
#
_cell.length_a   1.000
_cell.length_b   1.000
_cell.length_c   1.000
_cell.angle_alpha   90.00
_cell.angle_beta   90.00
_cell.angle_gamma   90.00
#
_symmetry.space_group_name_H-M   'P 1'
#
loop_
_entity.id
_entity.type
_entity.pdbx_description
1 polymer ?
#
loop_
_entity_poly.entity_id
_entity_poly.type
_entity_poly.pdbx_seq_one_letter_code
_entity_poly.pdbx_strand_id
1 'polypeptide(L)'
;MEDERAMCLTRNALARSQCKGPHEFSYVGKQRDNIYIFNSFYGAKYTDFFCKIDNGEITIVSRKKKFRRSVNYYIDENECGVIEYFPASCTKRSVIKCCFPKSEKELKADKEAEFWQRTIPDLLKEDQEKALKELQNRTAKSSETKPEGQ
;
A
#
# COMPACT_ATOMS: atom_id res chain seq x y z
N MET A 1 6.39 -4.04 2.03
CA MET A 1 5.50 -2.88 1.81
C MET A 1 6.21 -1.74 1.09
N GLU A 2 7.34 -1.23 1.59
CA GLU A 2 8.08 -0.17 0.86
C GLU A 2 8.51 -0.60 -0.55
N ASP A 3 8.92 -1.86 -0.70
CA ASP A 3 9.24 -2.44 -2.01
C ASP A 3 8.05 -2.52 -2.96
N GLU A 4 6.85 -2.81 -2.45
CA GLU A 4 5.64 -2.88 -3.28
C GLU A 4 5.21 -1.48 -3.73
N ARG A 5 5.36 -0.49 -2.84
CA ARG A 5 5.20 0.93 -3.17
C ARG A 5 6.19 1.38 -4.23
N ALA A 6 7.46 1.08 -4.04
CA ALA A 6 8.51 1.40 -5.00
C ALA A 6 8.27 0.71 -6.35
N MET A 7 7.84 -0.55 -6.35
CA MET A 7 7.48 -1.28 -7.56
C MET A 7 6.27 -0.65 -8.28
N CYS A 8 5.22 -0.27 -7.54
CA CYS A 8 4.06 0.43 -8.11
C CYS A 8 4.46 1.76 -8.74
N LEU A 9 5.24 2.56 -8.02
CA LEU A 9 5.70 3.87 -8.49
C LEU A 9 6.55 3.75 -9.75
N THR A 10 7.56 2.87 -9.73
CA THR A 10 8.46 2.67 -10.87
C THR A 10 7.74 2.11 -12.10
N ARG A 11 6.81 1.18 -11.92
CA ARG A 11 5.98 0.64 -13.00
C ARG A 11 5.10 1.69 -13.64
N ASN A 12 4.42 2.51 -12.82
CA ASN A 12 3.55 3.56 -13.33
C ASN A 12 4.34 4.72 -13.97
N ALA A 13 5.49 5.08 -13.41
CA ALA A 13 6.41 6.05 -14.01
C ALA A 13 6.87 5.58 -15.39
N LEU A 14 7.29 4.32 -15.51
CA LEU A 14 7.68 3.70 -16.76
C LEU A 14 6.54 3.71 -17.78
N ALA A 15 5.35 3.27 -17.38
CA ALA A 15 4.18 3.23 -18.24
C ALA A 15 3.81 4.62 -18.77
N ARG A 16 3.81 5.63 -17.89
CA ARG A 16 3.56 7.02 -18.26
C ARG A 16 4.62 7.55 -19.22
N SER A 17 5.89 7.24 -18.98
CA SER A 17 7.00 7.69 -19.83
C SER A 17 6.94 7.14 -21.27
N GLN A 18 6.22 6.04 -21.48
CA GLN A 18 6.00 5.42 -22.81
C GLN A 18 4.57 5.58 -23.34
N CYS A 19 3.71 6.33 -22.65
CA CYS A 19 2.29 6.44 -22.99
C CYS A 19 1.54 5.10 -23.06
N LYS A 20 1.99 4.10 -22.30
CA LYS A 20 1.46 2.73 -22.29
C LYS A 20 0.71 2.44 -20.99
N GLY A 21 -0.07 1.36 -20.97
CA GLY A 21 -0.70 0.88 -19.75
C GLY A 21 0.32 0.21 -18.81
N PRO A 22 0.16 0.30 -17.47
CA PRO A 22 1.05 -0.39 -16.55
C PRO A 22 1.02 -1.91 -16.73
N HIS A 23 -0.12 -2.47 -17.16
CA HIS A 23 -0.30 -3.90 -17.44
C HIS A 23 0.57 -4.43 -18.58
N GLU A 24 1.05 -3.57 -19.49
CA GLU A 24 1.93 -3.96 -20.61
C GLU A 24 3.37 -4.25 -20.18
N PHE A 25 3.73 -3.94 -18.94
CA PHE A 25 5.05 -4.14 -18.39
C PHE A 25 5.04 -5.33 -17.44
N SER A 26 5.85 -6.33 -17.75
CA SER A 26 6.07 -7.51 -16.92
C SER A 26 7.26 -7.28 -15.98
N TYR A 27 7.06 -7.52 -14.69
CA TYR A 27 8.15 -7.47 -13.73
C TYR A 27 9.06 -8.68 -13.91
N VAL A 28 10.36 -8.45 -14.02
CA VAL A 28 11.37 -9.51 -14.23
C VAL A 28 12.11 -9.80 -12.94
N GLY A 29 12.46 -8.76 -12.19
CA GLY A 29 13.22 -8.91 -10.95
C GLY A 29 13.76 -7.58 -10.44
N LYS A 30 14.51 -7.67 -9.35
CA LYS A 30 15.16 -6.55 -8.69
C LYS A 30 16.67 -6.75 -8.76
N GLN A 31 17.40 -5.69 -9.10
CA GLN A 31 18.85 -5.66 -9.09
C GLN A 31 19.31 -4.63 -8.06
N ARG A 32 20.10 -5.07 -7.07
CA ARG A 32 20.41 -4.25 -5.87
C ARG A 32 19.13 -3.84 -5.12
N ASP A 33 19.24 -3.00 -4.10
CA ASP A 33 18.09 -2.65 -3.27
C ASP A 33 17.13 -1.63 -3.90
N ASN A 34 17.49 -1.01 -5.02
CA ASN A 34 16.73 0.12 -5.58
C ASN A 34 16.51 0.11 -7.10
N ILE A 35 16.89 -0.95 -7.83
CA ILE A 35 16.67 -1.04 -9.29
C ILE A 35 15.66 -2.14 -9.59
N TYR A 36 14.52 -1.75 -10.17
CA TYR A 36 13.47 -2.65 -10.61
C TYR A 36 13.59 -2.88 -12.11
N ILE A 37 13.52 -4.13 -12.54
CA ILE A 37 13.64 -4.53 -13.94
C ILE A 37 12.26 -4.90 -14.46
N PHE A 38 11.84 -4.21 -15.51
CA PHE A 38 10.61 -4.48 -16.23
C PHE A 38 10.92 -4.83 -17.68
N ASN A 39 10.17 -5.74 -18.26
CA ASN A 39 10.24 -6.08 -19.66
C ASN A 39 8.93 -5.66 -20.35
N SER A 40 9.05 -5.08 -21.54
CA SER A 40 7.92 -4.86 -22.42
C SER A 40 8.34 -4.84 -23.89
N PHE A 41 7.35 -4.95 -24.78
CA PHE A 41 7.56 -4.68 -26.20
C PHE A 41 7.78 -3.19 -26.42
N TYR A 42 8.94 -2.86 -26.99
CA TYR A 42 9.28 -1.52 -27.45
C TYR A 42 9.56 -1.57 -28.96
N GLY A 43 8.63 -1.04 -29.75
CA GLY A 43 8.60 -1.26 -31.19
C GLY A 43 8.39 -2.74 -31.51
N ALA A 44 9.28 -3.33 -32.31
CA ALA A 44 9.23 -4.73 -32.74
C ALA A 44 10.07 -5.70 -31.87
N LYS A 45 10.65 -5.24 -30.76
CA LYS A 45 11.55 -6.08 -29.92
C LYS A 45 11.21 -5.97 -28.44
N TYR A 46 11.37 -7.09 -27.74
CA TYR A 46 11.39 -7.09 -26.27
C TYR A 46 12.59 -6.29 -25.77
N THR A 47 12.31 -5.37 -24.84
CA THR A 47 13.33 -4.49 -24.26
C THR A 47 13.18 -4.49 -22.75
N ASP A 48 14.31 -4.69 -22.07
CA ASP A 48 14.38 -4.55 -20.62
C ASP A 48 14.59 -3.08 -20.25
N PHE A 49 13.83 -2.64 -19.25
CA PHE A 49 13.88 -1.32 -18.64
C PHE A 49 14.33 -1.46 -17.20
N PHE A 50 15.34 -0.67 -16.84
CA PHE A 50 15.90 -0.56 -15.52
C PHE A 50 15.36 0.73 -14.89
N CYS A 51 14.54 0.58 -13.85
CA CYS A 51 13.94 1.67 -13.11
C CYS A 51 14.61 1.77 -11.74
N LYS A 52 15.51 2.74 -11.58
CA LYS A 52 16.12 3.06 -10.29
C LYS A 52 15.22 4.04 -9.54
N ILE A 53 14.91 3.76 -8.28
CA ILE A 53 14.24 4.70 -7.37
C ILE A 53 15.25 5.22 -6.36
N ASP A 54 15.33 6.53 -6.17
CA ASP A 54 16.29 7.15 -5.25
C ASP A 54 15.78 8.51 -4.79
N ASN A 55 15.71 8.75 -3.48
CA ASN A 55 15.42 10.05 -2.86
C ASN A 55 14.44 10.99 -3.61
N GLY A 56 13.22 10.52 -3.92
CA GLY A 56 12.19 11.34 -4.59
C GLY A 56 12.30 11.41 -6.11
N GLU A 57 13.25 10.70 -6.72
CA GLU A 57 13.42 10.60 -8.17
C GLU A 57 13.39 9.12 -8.63
N ILE A 58 12.74 8.87 -9.76
CA ILE A 58 12.73 7.61 -10.47
C ILE A 58 13.46 7.80 -11.79
N THR A 59 14.62 7.15 -11.93
CA THR A 59 15.38 7.12 -13.17
C THR A 59 15.10 5.86 -13.95
N ILE A 60 14.59 6.02 -15.17
CA ILE A 60 14.25 4.94 -16.10
C ILE A 60 15.31 4.89 -17.19
N VAL A 61 15.88 3.72 -17.45
CA VAL A 61 16.90 3.49 -18.48
C VAL A 61 16.59 2.21 -19.25
N SER A 62 16.63 2.24 -20.58
CA SER A 62 16.53 1.00 -21.37
C SER A 62 17.88 0.26 -21.44
N ARG A 63 17.85 -1.06 -21.65
CA ARG A 63 19.06 -1.89 -21.79
C ARG A 63 20.08 -1.36 -22.80
N LYS A 64 19.61 -0.80 -23.92
CA LYS A 64 20.47 -0.21 -24.96
C LYS A 64 20.81 1.26 -24.71
N LYS A 65 20.43 1.82 -23.56
CA LYS A 65 20.61 3.23 -23.15
C LYS A 65 20.03 4.25 -24.12
N LYS A 66 19.14 3.84 -25.03
CA LYS A 66 18.47 4.73 -26.01
C LYS A 66 17.34 5.54 -25.39
N PHE A 67 16.82 5.08 -24.27
CA PHE A 67 15.74 5.74 -23.55
C PHE A 67 16.22 6.00 -22.13
N ARG A 68 16.17 7.27 -21.72
CA ARG A 68 16.46 7.73 -20.36
C ARG A 68 15.48 8.81 -19.97
N ARG A 69 14.79 8.63 -18.84
CA ARG A 69 13.89 9.63 -18.26
C ARG A 69 14.02 9.63 -16.75
N SER A 70 14.02 10.82 -16.16
CA SER A 70 13.82 11.00 -14.73
C SER A 70 12.38 11.47 -14.47
N VAL A 71 11.80 10.96 -13.39
CA VAL A 71 10.44 11.26 -12.96
C VAL A 71 10.48 11.52 -11.47
N ASN A 72 10.05 12.72 -11.06
CA ASN A 72 9.98 13.06 -9.64
C ASN A 72 8.72 12.44 -9.03
N TYR A 73 8.82 12.03 -7.77
CA TYR A 73 7.72 11.57 -6.95
C TYR A 73 7.84 12.16 -5.55
N TYR A 74 6.72 12.28 -4.87
CA TYR A 74 6.67 12.66 -3.46
C TYR A 74 5.75 11.69 -2.72
N ILE A 75 5.90 11.66 -1.40
CA ILE A 75 5.06 10.85 -0.52
C ILE A 75 4.10 11.81 0.16
N ASP A 76 2.81 11.53 0.04
CA ASP A 76 1.72 12.31 0.63
C ASP A 76 1.57 12.01 2.13
N GLU A 77 0.75 12.79 2.85
CA GLU A 77 0.47 12.60 4.29
C GLU A 77 -0.11 11.22 4.62
N ASN A 78 -0.81 10.62 3.65
CA ASN A 78 -1.37 9.27 3.74
C ASN A 78 -0.37 8.15 3.41
N GLU A 79 0.94 8.44 3.40
CA GLU A 79 2.04 7.54 3.02
C GLU A 79 1.96 6.96 1.60
N CYS A 80 1.03 7.49 0.78
CA CYS A 80 0.88 7.16 -0.62
C CYS A 80 1.97 7.83 -1.45
N GLY A 81 2.57 7.09 -2.37
CA GLY A 81 3.47 7.68 -3.36
C GLY A 81 2.68 8.33 -4.48
N VAL A 82 2.97 9.60 -4.78
CA VAL A 82 2.30 10.39 -5.82
C VAL A 82 3.29 10.80 -6.89
N ILE A 83 2.89 10.65 -8.15
CA ILE A 83 3.68 11.07 -9.32
C ILE A 83 2.85 12.05 -10.15
N GLU A 84 3.34 13.27 -10.26
CA GLU A 84 2.81 14.33 -11.12
C GLU A 84 3.70 14.50 -12.35
N TYR A 85 3.66 13.50 -13.23
CA TYR A 85 4.46 13.49 -14.45
C TYR A 85 3.58 13.41 -15.70
N PHE A 86 3.63 14.47 -16.50
CA PHE A 86 2.80 14.65 -17.69
C PHE A 86 3.66 14.91 -18.92
N PRO A 87 4.19 13.85 -19.57
CA PRO A 87 4.93 14.01 -20.82
C PRO A 87 4.00 14.55 -21.91
N ALA A 88 4.47 15.54 -22.69
CA ALA A 88 3.69 16.18 -23.76
C ALA A 88 3.21 15.21 -24.85
N SER A 89 3.89 14.07 -25.01
CA SER A 89 3.55 13.03 -25.98
C SER A 89 2.32 12.20 -25.63
N CYS A 90 1.85 12.22 -24.37
CA CYS A 90 0.73 11.40 -23.95
C CYS A 90 -0.56 12.22 -23.86
N THR A 91 -1.66 11.64 -24.35
CA THR A 91 -3.01 12.23 -24.27
C THR A 91 -3.60 12.16 -22.86
N LYS A 92 -3.27 11.10 -22.11
CA LYS A 92 -3.77 10.90 -20.74
C LYS A 92 -2.94 11.73 -19.75
N ARG A 93 -3.59 12.68 -19.08
CA ARG A 93 -3.03 13.46 -17.96
C ARG A 93 -3.80 13.10 -16.70
N SER A 94 -3.29 12.13 -15.95
CA SER A 94 -3.85 11.75 -14.65
C SER A 94 -2.72 11.59 -13.64
N VAL A 95 -2.94 12.09 -12.44
CA VAL A 95 -2.02 11.91 -11.32
C VAL A 95 -2.00 10.42 -10.96
N ILE A 96 -0.80 9.86 -10.81
CA ILE A 96 -0.64 8.47 -10.39
C ILE A 96 -0.52 8.48 -8.87
N LYS A 97 -1.39 7.72 -8.19
CA LYS A 97 -1.31 7.48 -6.75
C LYS A 97 -1.12 5.99 -6.48
N CYS A 98 -0.05 5.65 -5.79
CA CYS A 98 0.24 4.30 -5.30
C CYS A 98 0.07 4.30 -3.78
N CYS A 99 -1.13 3.96 -3.35
CA CYS A 99 -1.47 3.76 -1.94
C CYS A 99 -1.40 2.27 -1.62
N PHE A 100 -0.77 1.93 -0.51
CA PHE A 100 -0.80 0.57 0.03
C PHE A 100 -1.54 0.62 1.36
N PRO A 101 -2.49 -0.30 1.62
CA PRO A 101 -3.09 -0.41 2.93
C PRO A 101 -1.98 -0.74 3.93
N LYS A 102 -1.93 0.01 5.04
CA LYS A 102 -1.05 -0.30 6.19
C LYS A 102 -1.15 -1.78 6.52
N SER A 103 -0.03 -2.42 6.85
CA SER A 103 -0.06 -3.85 7.24
C SER A 103 -0.94 -4.05 8.47
N GLU A 104 -1.49 -5.27 8.64
CA GLU A 104 -2.23 -5.62 9.86
C GLU A 104 -1.43 -5.38 11.16
N LYS A 105 -0.08 -5.37 11.07
CA LYS A 105 0.82 -5.08 12.20
C LYS A 105 0.85 -3.59 12.54
N GLU A 106 0.86 -2.72 11.55
CA GLU A 106 0.77 -1.26 11.73
C GLU A 106 -0.63 -0.84 12.18
N LEU A 107 -1.69 -1.48 11.65
CA LEU A 107 -3.06 -1.28 12.12
C LEU A 107 -3.26 -1.74 13.58
N LYS A 108 -2.58 -2.79 14.02
CA LYS A 108 -2.58 -3.21 15.44
C LYS A 108 -1.79 -2.24 16.30
N ALA A 109 -0.63 -1.79 15.84
CA ALA A 109 0.17 -0.79 16.55
C ALA A 109 -0.55 0.55 16.69
N ASP A 110 -1.25 1.01 15.65
CA ASP A 110 -2.06 2.23 15.68
C ASP A 110 -3.25 2.10 16.65
N LYS A 111 -3.93 0.94 16.65
CA LYS A 111 -5.00 0.64 17.62
C LYS A 111 -4.50 0.55 19.06
N GLU A 112 -3.30 -0.01 19.27
CA GLU A 112 -2.66 -0.07 20.57
C GLU A 112 -2.25 1.33 21.04
N ALA A 113 -1.71 2.17 20.15
CA ALA A 113 -1.37 3.56 20.47
C ALA A 113 -2.62 4.39 20.82
N GLU A 114 -3.71 4.26 20.05
CA GLU A 114 -4.99 4.88 20.38
C GLU A 114 -5.53 4.38 21.73
N PHE A 115 -5.40 3.08 22.02
CA PHE A 115 -5.83 2.50 23.29
C PHE A 115 -5.11 3.11 24.49
N TRP A 116 -3.78 3.29 24.42
CA TRP A 116 -2.99 3.90 25.49
C TRP A 116 -3.19 5.42 25.62
N GLN A 117 -3.66 6.08 24.57
CA GLN A 117 -4.00 7.50 24.60
C GLN A 117 -5.42 7.77 25.16
N ARG A 118 -6.25 6.74 25.32
CA ARG A 118 -7.56 6.91 25.97
C ARG A 118 -7.39 7.29 27.44
N THR A 119 -8.23 8.20 27.89
CA THR A 119 -8.26 8.56 29.31
C THR A 119 -8.72 7.37 30.15
N ILE A 120 -8.04 7.11 31.27
CA ILE A 120 -8.32 6.02 32.22
C ILE A 120 -9.81 5.88 32.60
N PRO A 121 -10.60 6.97 32.76
CA PRO A 121 -12.02 6.86 33.09
C PRO A 121 -12.88 6.10 32.06
N ASP A 122 -12.51 6.10 30.78
CA ASP A 122 -13.29 5.43 29.74
C ASP A 122 -12.93 3.94 29.61
N LEU A 123 -11.66 3.58 29.84
CA LEU A 123 -11.22 2.19 29.92
C LEU A 123 -11.91 1.45 31.08
N LEU A 124 -12.07 2.13 32.22
CA LEU A 124 -12.70 1.55 33.40
C LEU A 124 -14.20 1.26 33.19
N LYS A 125 -14.90 2.11 32.43
CA LYS A 125 -16.34 1.93 32.15
C LYS A 125 -16.59 0.75 31.22
N GLU A 126 -15.77 0.55 30.19
CA GLU A 126 -15.89 -0.60 29.29
C GLU A 126 -15.69 -1.93 30.04
N ASP A 127 -14.73 -1.98 30.98
CA ASP A 127 -14.51 -3.17 31.81
C ASP A 127 -15.65 -3.42 32.80
N GLN A 128 -16.23 -2.36 33.39
CA GLN A 128 -17.41 -2.47 34.24
C GLN A 128 -18.63 -3.00 33.46
N GLU A 129 -18.86 -2.50 32.24
CA GLU A 129 -19.96 -2.96 31.39
C GLU A 129 -19.78 -4.40 30.91
N LYS A 130 -18.55 -4.81 30.59
CA LYS A 130 -18.23 -6.22 30.26
C LYS A 130 -18.47 -7.14 31.44
N ALA A 131 -18.02 -6.76 32.64
CA ALA A 131 -18.24 -7.53 33.85
C ALA A 131 -19.74 -7.67 34.17
N LEU A 132 -20.53 -6.60 34.01
CA LEU A 132 -21.98 -6.63 34.19
C LEU A 132 -22.68 -7.54 33.17
N LYS A 133 -22.26 -7.52 31.90
CA LYS A 133 -22.79 -8.41 30.86
C LYS A 133 -22.44 -9.88 31.11
N GLU A 134 -21.22 -10.17 31.59
CA GLU A 134 -20.85 -11.55 31.98
C GLU A 134 -21.68 -12.06 33.15
N LEU A 135 -21.92 -11.21 34.15
CA LEU A 135 -22.79 -11.54 35.28
C LEU A 135 -24.23 -11.80 34.83
N GLN A 136 -24.78 -10.96 33.94
CA GLN A 136 -26.12 -11.16 33.36
C GLN A 136 -26.22 -12.43 32.52
N ASN A 137 -25.20 -12.77 31.74
CA ASN A 137 -25.17 -14.01 30.96
C ASN A 137 -25.03 -15.26 31.84
N ARG A 138 -24.31 -15.16 32.97
CA ARG A 138 -24.23 -16.24 33.96
C ARG A 138 -25.54 -16.44 34.70
N THR A 139 -26.21 -15.37 35.11
CA THR A 139 -27.52 -15.47 35.77
C THR A 139 -28.61 -15.97 34.83
N ALA A 140 -28.62 -15.54 33.56
CA ALA A 140 -29.55 -16.06 32.54
C ALA A 140 -29.38 -17.57 32.28
N LYS A 141 -28.14 -18.08 32.22
CA LYS A 141 -27.86 -19.53 32.09
C LYS A 141 -28.19 -20.32 33.36
N SER A 142 -28.16 -19.69 34.53
CA SER A 142 -28.51 -20.34 35.80
C SER A 142 -30.03 -20.50 35.98
N SER A 143 -30.84 -19.69 35.29
CA SER A 143 -32.30 -19.75 35.31
C SER A 143 -32.95 -20.77 34.36
N GLU A 144 -32.19 -21.46 33.49
CA GLU A 144 -32.73 -22.47 32.56
C GLU A 144 -32.89 -23.89 33.16
N THR A 145 -32.74 -24.07 34.48
CA THR A 145 -32.93 -25.39 35.12
C THR A 145 -34.20 -25.46 35.99
N LYS A 146 -35.37 -25.58 35.35
CA LYS A 146 -36.51 -26.44 35.74
C LYS A 146 -37.65 -26.26 34.72
N PRO A 147 -38.17 -27.36 34.16
CA PRO A 147 -39.44 -27.91 34.65
C PRO A 147 -39.36 -29.44 34.88
N GLU A 148 -39.74 -29.91 36.06
CA GLU A 148 -40.97 -30.69 36.32
C GLU A 148 -41.00 -32.08 35.66
N GLY A 149 -40.86 -33.12 36.49
CA GLY A 149 -41.22 -34.50 36.17
C GLY A 149 -42.08 -35.06 37.30
N GLN A 150 -43.35 -35.33 36.97
CA GLN A 150 -44.34 -36.13 37.71
C GLN A 150 -43.86 -37.55 37.97
#